data_AF-A0A1C5YTS1-F1
#
_entry.id   AF-A0A1C5YTS1-F1
#
_cell.length_a   1.000
_cell.length_b   1.000
_cell.length_c   1.000
_cell.angle_alpha   90.00
_cell.angle_beta   90.00
_cell.angle_gamma   90.00
#
_symmetry.space_group_name_H-M   'P 1'
#
loop_
_entity.id
_entity.type
_entity.pdbx_description
1 polymer ?
#
loop_
_entity_poly.entity_id
_entity_poly.type
_entity_poly.pdbx_seq_one_letter_code
_entity_poly.pdbx_strand_id
1 'polypeptide(L)'
;MILQRICQLTLSRITRQVSRLLDLNDFGQIVTGVVEVHVKGEKGQKIVLRHAEVLDKDGNFYPETLRQAKSIDTFICNGEEQVFRPHFTFHGFRYISVEGMEEFTADQFFACVIHSDMEKTGDFPCSNIKVNKLQSNIIWSQRDNFLIFHGL
;
A
#
# COMPACT_ATOMS: atom_id res chain seq x y z
N MET A 1 -3.37 3.63 24.82
CA MET A 1 -2.21 3.22 24.00
C MET A 1 -2.77 2.35 22.89
N ILE A 2 -2.97 2.93 21.70
CA ILE A 2 -3.54 2.20 20.56
C ILE A 2 -2.43 1.26 20.08
N LEU A 3 -2.55 -0.04 20.35
CA LEU A 3 -1.66 -1.02 19.73
C LEU A 3 -2.09 -1.17 18.26
N GLN A 4 -1.50 -0.35 17.40
CA GLN A 4 -1.47 -0.60 15.95
C GLN A 4 -0.16 -1.30 15.65
N ARG A 5 -0.24 -2.50 15.07
CA ARG A 5 0.95 -3.19 14.60
C ARG A 5 1.25 -2.72 13.19
N ILE A 6 2.37 -2.02 13.02
CA ILE A 6 2.86 -1.65 11.70
C ILE A 6 3.79 -2.76 11.22
N CYS A 7 3.34 -3.53 10.24
CA CYS A 7 4.22 -4.39 9.44
C CYS A 7 4.55 -3.64 8.14
N GLN A 8 5.83 -3.51 7.81
CA GLN A 8 6.24 -2.93 6.54
C GLN A 8 6.40 -4.02 5.49
N LEU A 9 5.75 -3.84 4.33
CA LEU A 9 6.04 -4.58 3.12
C LEU A 9 6.82 -3.68 2.16
N THR A 10 7.93 -4.19 1.65
CA THR A 10 8.70 -3.53 0.59
C THR A 10 8.08 -3.81 -0.77
N LEU A 11 8.30 -2.92 -1.73
CA LEU A 11 7.92 -3.17 -3.11
C LEU A 11 8.58 -4.44 -3.66
N SER A 12 7.78 -5.28 -4.29
CA SER A 12 8.23 -6.53 -4.91
C SER A 12 8.62 -6.33 -6.38
N ARG A 13 7.99 -5.36 -7.05
CA ARG A 13 8.19 -5.11 -8.48
C ARG A 13 7.80 -3.69 -8.87
N ILE A 14 8.61 -3.08 -9.74
CA ILE A 14 8.32 -1.83 -10.44
C ILE A 14 8.10 -2.16 -11.91
N THR A 15 7.02 -1.65 -12.52
CA THR A 15 6.71 -1.80 -13.94
C THR A 15 6.27 -0.46 -14.52
N ARG A 16 6.99 0.03 -15.54
CA ARG A 16 6.65 1.27 -16.21
C ARG A 16 5.52 1.08 -17.22
N GLN A 17 4.42 1.81 -17.07
CA GLN A 17 3.32 1.79 -18.05
C GLN A 17 3.45 2.94 -19.04
N VAL A 18 3.99 2.62 -20.21
CA VAL A 18 4.24 3.58 -21.29
C VAL A 18 2.94 4.22 -21.79
N SER A 19 1.81 3.50 -21.73
CA SER A 19 0.49 3.98 -22.20
C SER A 19 -0.06 5.16 -21.38
N ARG A 20 0.37 5.34 -20.13
CA ARG A 20 -0.13 6.39 -19.23
C ARG A 20 0.96 7.21 -18.54
N LEU A 21 2.24 6.95 -18.84
CA LEU A 21 3.40 7.56 -18.16
C LEU A 21 3.32 7.42 -16.63
N LEU A 22 2.75 6.30 -16.15
CA LEU A 22 2.63 5.98 -14.74
C LEU A 22 3.54 4.80 -14.43
N ASP A 23 4.32 4.92 -13.36
CA ASP A 23 5.04 3.78 -12.83
C ASP A 23 4.16 3.01 -11.85
N LEU A 24 3.93 1.75 -12.17
CA LEU A 24 3.10 0.83 -11.42
C LEU A 24 3.97 -0.02 -10.51
N ASN A 25 3.70 0.04 -9.21
CA ASN A 25 4.47 -0.68 -8.21
C ASN A 25 3.58 -1.72 -7.49
N ASP A 26 4.06 -2.96 -7.36
CA ASP A 26 3.34 -4.09 -6.77
C ASP A 26 3.96 -4.50 -5.42
N PHE A 27 3.17 -4.49 -4.35
CA PHE A 27 3.56 -4.98 -3.01
C PHE A 27 3.38 -6.49 -2.84
N GLY A 28 2.78 -7.19 -3.81
CA GLY A 28 2.60 -8.64 -3.84
C GLY A 28 1.43 -9.16 -2.99
N GLN A 29 0.82 -8.31 -2.16
CA GLN A 29 -0.27 -8.62 -1.25
C GLN A 29 -1.24 -7.43 -1.20
N ILE A 30 -2.54 -7.71 -1.23
CA ILE A 30 -3.54 -6.69 -0.89
C ILE A 30 -3.45 -6.47 0.62
N VAL A 31 -3.32 -5.22 1.03
CA VAL A 31 -3.22 -4.80 2.42
C VAL A 31 -4.10 -3.59 2.69
N THR A 32 -4.48 -3.41 3.95
CA THR A 32 -5.01 -2.15 4.47
C THR A 32 -3.93 -1.40 5.22
N GLY A 33 -3.70 -0.14 4.84
CA GLY A 33 -2.64 0.66 5.44
C GLY A 33 -2.37 1.96 4.72
N VAL A 34 -1.14 2.45 4.82
CA VAL A 34 -0.64 3.64 4.10
C VAL A 34 0.70 3.33 3.47
N VAL A 35 1.11 4.13 2.48
CA VAL A 35 2.48 4.07 1.96
C VAL A 35 3.35 5.12 2.66
N GLU A 36 4.48 4.67 3.17
CA GLU A 36 5.59 5.52 3.60
C GLU A 36 6.58 5.66 2.44
N VAL A 37 7.02 6.90 2.16
CA VAL A 37 7.95 7.22 1.06
C VAL A 37 9.17 7.95 1.59
N HIS A 38 10.35 7.46 1.24
CA HIS A 38 11.65 8.06 1.56
C HIS A 38 12.17 8.75 0.31
N VAL A 39 12.28 10.08 0.34
CA VAL A 39 12.56 10.86 -0.87
C VAL A 39 13.31 12.16 -0.56
N LYS A 40 14.19 12.55 -1.48
CA LYS A 40 14.80 13.88 -1.53
C LYS A 40 14.40 14.55 -2.85
N GLY A 41 13.27 15.26 -2.83
CA GLY A 41 12.76 16.00 -3.98
C GLY A 41 13.15 17.48 -3.95
N GLU A 42 12.96 18.17 -5.07
CA GLU A 42 13.14 19.62 -5.16
C GLU A 42 12.10 20.37 -4.32
N LYS A 43 12.45 21.55 -3.80
CA LYS A 43 11.50 22.36 -3.03
C LYS A 43 10.28 22.73 -3.89
N GLY A 44 9.10 22.34 -3.44
CA GLY A 44 7.83 22.54 -4.15
C GLY A 44 7.46 21.41 -5.11
N GLN A 45 8.33 20.42 -5.32
CA GLN A 45 8.01 19.22 -6.11
C GLN A 45 6.83 18.49 -5.48
N LYS A 46 5.83 18.19 -6.32
CA LYS A 46 4.62 17.48 -5.93
C LYS A 46 4.74 16.01 -6.29
N ILE A 47 4.64 15.13 -5.28
CA ILE A 47 4.59 13.68 -5.46
C ILE A 47 3.16 13.22 -5.16
N VAL A 48 2.58 12.45 -6.07
CA VAL A 48 1.20 11.93 -5.93
C VAL A 48 1.23 10.42 -5.97
N LEU A 49 0.65 9.79 -4.95
CA LEU A 49 0.43 8.35 -4.88
C LEU A 49 -1.04 8.05 -5.06
N ARG A 50 -1.37 7.12 -5.96
CA ARG A 50 -2.73 6.59 -6.10
C ARG A 50 -2.70 5.11 -5.80
N HIS A 51 -3.74 4.62 -5.14
CA HIS A 51 -3.82 3.25 -4.66
C HIS A 51 -4.85 2.44 -5.47
N ALA A 52 -4.56 1.16 -5.72
CA ALA A 52 -5.50 0.23 -6.34
C ALA A 52 -5.33 -1.19 -5.79
N GLU A 53 -6.43 -1.94 -5.74
CA GLU A 53 -6.45 -3.34 -5.32
C GLU A 53 -6.08 -4.29 -6.46
N VAL A 54 -6.45 -3.93 -7.69
CA VAL A 54 -6.33 -4.75 -8.89
C VAL A 54 -5.83 -3.94 -10.07
N LEU A 55 -5.39 -4.65 -11.11
CA LEU A 55 -5.11 -4.10 -12.44
C LEU A 55 -6.24 -4.49 -13.38
N ASP A 56 -6.39 -3.77 -14.49
CA ASP A 56 -7.31 -4.16 -15.55
C ASP A 56 -6.80 -5.41 -16.31
N LYS A 57 -7.60 -5.91 -17.25
CA LYS A 57 -7.29 -7.08 -18.08
C LYS A 57 -6.00 -6.95 -18.89
N ASP A 58 -5.58 -5.72 -19.19
CA ASP A 58 -4.40 -5.38 -19.97
C ASP A 58 -3.20 -5.05 -19.04
N GLY A 59 -3.40 -5.18 -17.72
CA GLY A 59 -2.41 -4.92 -16.69
C GLY A 59 -2.31 -3.46 -16.27
N ASN A 60 -3.18 -2.55 -16.73
CA ASN A 60 -3.12 -1.14 -16.36
C ASN A 60 -3.65 -0.86 -14.95
N PHE A 61 -3.17 0.22 -14.34
CA PHE A 61 -3.67 0.70 -13.05
C PHE A 61 -5.20 0.93 -13.10
N TYR A 62 -5.95 0.28 -12.21
CA TYR A 62 -7.41 0.25 -12.23
C TYR A 62 -8.02 0.65 -10.88
N PRO A 63 -8.29 1.95 -10.65
CA PRO A 63 -8.83 2.44 -9.38
C PRO A 63 -10.36 2.31 -9.26
N GLU A 64 -11.08 1.83 -10.28
CA GLU A 64 -12.55 1.89 -10.30
C GLU A 64 -13.22 1.00 -9.23
N THR A 65 -12.53 0.02 -8.65
CA THR A 65 -13.06 -0.78 -7.54
C THR A 65 -13.36 0.09 -6.30
N LEU A 66 -12.72 1.26 -6.19
CA LEU A 66 -12.84 2.18 -5.06
C LEU A 66 -14.13 3.03 -5.06
N ARG A 67 -14.96 2.94 -6.10
CA ARG A 67 -16.20 3.70 -6.26
C ARG A 67 -15.99 5.22 -6.09
N GLN A 68 -16.41 5.78 -4.95
CA GLN A 68 -16.29 7.21 -4.64
C GLN A 68 -15.01 7.57 -3.85
N ALA A 69 -14.31 6.58 -3.31
CA ALA A 69 -13.05 6.82 -2.61
C ALA A 69 -11.97 7.21 -3.61
N LYS A 70 -11.32 8.35 -3.37
CA LYS A 70 -10.24 8.83 -4.24
C LYS A 70 -8.97 7.98 -4.07
N SER A 71 -8.63 7.63 -2.83
CA SER A 71 -7.40 6.92 -2.43
C SER A 71 -6.12 7.50 -3.04
N ILE A 72 -5.98 8.82 -2.90
CA ILE A 72 -4.85 9.61 -3.41
C ILE A 72 -4.18 10.32 -2.23
N ASP A 73 -2.87 10.16 -2.13
CA ASP A 73 -2.02 10.95 -1.23
C ASP A 73 -1.18 11.91 -2.06
N THR A 74 -0.96 13.12 -1.55
CA THR A 74 -0.16 14.16 -2.22
C THR A 74 0.81 14.76 -1.22
N PHE A 75 2.09 14.74 -1.59
CA PHE A 75 3.19 15.28 -0.79
C PHE A 75 3.87 16.42 -1.53
N ILE A 76 4.29 17.44 -0.79
CA ILE A 76 5.03 18.59 -1.31
C ILE A 76 6.41 18.58 -0.68
N CYS A 77 7.44 18.45 -1.49
CA CYS A 77 8.83 18.36 -1.05
C CYS A 77 9.33 19.74 -0.57
N ASN A 78 10.20 19.75 0.44
CA ASN A 78 10.79 20.97 0.99
C ASN A 78 12.22 21.25 0.47
N GLY A 79 12.79 20.35 -0.34
CA GLY A 79 14.16 20.43 -0.86
C GLY A 79 15.19 19.61 -0.08
N GLU A 80 14.78 18.98 1.02
CA GLU A 80 15.61 18.13 1.88
C GLU A 80 15.16 16.67 1.83
N GLU A 81 15.88 15.79 2.53
CA GLU A 81 15.48 14.40 2.68
C GLU A 81 14.27 14.31 3.62
N GLN A 82 13.23 13.60 3.17
CA GLN A 82 11.94 13.54 3.86
C GLN A 82 11.39 12.11 3.87
N VAL A 83 10.73 11.78 4.98
CA VAL A 83 9.89 10.59 5.10
C VAL A 83 8.44 11.04 5.13
N PHE A 84 7.69 10.72 4.08
CA PHE A 84 6.27 11.02 3.98
C PHE A 84 5.44 9.82 4.40
N ARG A 85 4.58 10.00 5.41
CA ARG A 85 3.57 9.01 5.81
C ARG A 85 2.25 9.69 6.20
N PRO A 86 1.12 9.34 5.58
CA PRO A 86 -0.18 9.84 6.00
C PRO A 86 -0.53 9.37 7.43
N HIS A 87 -1.19 10.23 8.20
CA HIS A 87 -1.57 9.93 9.60
C HIS A 87 -3.09 9.81 9.82
N PHE A 88 -3.90 10.38 8.91
CA PHE A 88 -5.35 10.52 9.08
C PHE A 88 -6.15 9.87 7.95
N THR A 89 -5.55 8.91 7.25
CA THR A 89 -6.19 8.11 6.20
C THR A 89 -5.60 6.70 6.19
N PHE A 90 -6.27 5.78 5.52
CA PHE A 90 -5.76 4.47 5.14
C PHE A 90 -6.42 4.08 3.82
N HIS A 91 -5.81 3.14 3.10
CA HIS A 91 -6.28 2.63 1.82
C HIS A 91 -6.20 1.11 1.82
N GLY A 92 -7.12 0.46 1.09
CA GLY A 92 -6.98 -0.94 0.69
C GLY A 92 -6.27 -1.00 -0.66
N PHE A 93 -5.10 -1.64 -0.72
CA PHE A 93 -4.29 -1.64 -1.94
C PHE A 93 -3.30 -2.80 -2.02
N ARG A 94 -2.94 -3.14 -3.25
CA ARG A 94 -1.75 -3.94 -3.59
C ARG A 94 -0.80 -3.16 -4.48
N TYR A 95 -1.36 -2.26 -5.27
CA TYR A 95 -0.65 -1.49 -6.28
C TYR A 95 -0.68 -0.02 -5.92
N ILE A 96 0.41 0.68 -6.25
CA ILE A 96 0.41 2.13 -6.33
C ILE A 96 0.85 2.60 -7.72
N SER A 97 0.31 3.74 -8.13
CA SER A 97 0.90 4.54 -9.21
C SER A 97 1.59 5.76 -8.61
N VAL A 98 2.82 6.04 -9.05
CA VAL A 98 3.60 7.20 -8.62
C VAL A 98 3.60 8.25 -9.73
N GLU A 99 3.29 9.49 -9.39
CA GLU A 99 3.36 10.65 -10.28
C GLU A 99 4.23 11.73 -9.62
N GLY A 100 5.01 12.44 -10.44
CA GLY A 100 5.90 13.52 -9.97
C GLY A 100 7.29 13.08 -9.54
N MET A 101 7.72 11.87 -9.90
CA MET A 101 9.09 11.36 -9.76
C MET A 101 9.55 10.79 -11.10
N GLU A 102 10.73 11.19 -11.59
CA GLU A 102 11.27 10.68 -12.86
C GLU A 102 12.01 9.35 -12.70
N GLU A 103 12.75 9.22 -11.61
CA GLU A 103 13.52 8.02 -11.25
C GLU A 103 13.31 7.72 -9.76
N PHE A 104 13.08 6.45 -9.45
CA PHE A 104 12.98 5.97 -8.08
C PHE A 104 13.29 4.48 -7.99
N THR A 105 13.61 4.03 -6.78
CA THR A 105 13.92 2.64 -6.47
C THR A 105 12.88 2.03 -5.54
N ALA A 106 12.81 0.70 -5.53
CA ALA A 106 11.77 -0.05 -4.82
C ALA A 106 11.87 0.11 -3.29
N ASP A 107 13.08 0.34 -2.77
CA ASP A 107 13.41 0.56 -1.36
C ASP A 107 13.01 1.95 -0.86
N GLN A 108 12.50 2.83 -1.71
CA GLN A 108 11.94 4.12 -1.29
C GLN A 108 10.49 4.02 -0.80
N PHE A 109 9.80 2.90 -1.04
CA PHE A 109 8.37 2.77 -0.76
C PHE A 109 8.07 1.57 0.14
N PHE A 110 7.34 1.84 1.22
CA PHE A 110 6.96 0.84 2.21
C PHE A 110 5.46 0.87 2.45
N ALA A 111 4.76 -0.24 2.21
CA ALA A 111 3.39 -0.38 2.64
C ALA A 111 3.38 -0.66 4.15
N CYS A 112 2.95 0.33 4.92
CA CYS A 112 2.75 0.24 6.36
C CYS A 112 1.35 -0.33 6.61
N VAL A 113 1.27 -1.64 6.85
CA VAL A 113 0.01 -2.32 7.16
C VAL A 113 -0.51 -1.84 8.50
N ILE A 114 -1.79 -1.45 8.56
CA ILE A 114 -2.44 -0.96 9.78
C ILE A 114 -3.60 -1.91 10.10
N HIS A 115 -3.54 -2.52 11.28
CA HIS A 115 -4.64 -3.30 11.83
C HIS A 115 -4.64 -3.21 13.35
N SER A 116 -5.76 -3.56 13.98
CA SER A 116 -5.83 -3.72 15.44
C SER A 116 -4.86 -4.82 15.86
N ASP A 117 -4.06 -4.60 16.90
CA ASP A 117 -3.09 -5.59 17.38
C ASP A 117 -3.78 -6.70 18.17
N MET A 118 -4.33 -7.67 17.42
CA MET A 118 -4.97 -8.86 17.96
C MET A 118 -3.96 -9.98 18.12
N GLU A 119 -4.02 -10.66 19.26
CA GLU A 119 -3.26 -11.89 19.46
C GLU A 119 -3.74 -12.98 18.49
N LYS A 120 -2.79 -13.66 17.84
CA LYS A 120 -3.09 -14.80 16.98
C LYS A 120 -3.32 -16.04 17.84
N THR A 121 -4.49 -16.65 17.72
CA THR A 121 -4.93 -17.76 18.60
C THR A 121 -4.79 -19.15 17.98
N GLY A 122 -4.38 -19.27 16.72
CA GLY A 122 -4.27 -20.58 16.08
C GLY A 122 -3.57 -20.57 14.73
N ASP A 123 -3.13 -21.77 14.33
CA ASP A 123 -2.42 -22.06 13.10
C ASP A 123 -3.07 -23.26 12.38
N PHE A 124 -3.08 -23.21 11.05
CA PHE A 124 -3.63 -24.29 10.22
C PHE A 124 -2.68 -24.62 9.06
N PRO A 125 -1.94 -25.74 9.16
CA PRO A 125 -1.22 -26.34 8.04
C PRO A 125 -1.91 -27.59 7.49
N CYS A 126 -1.84 -27.82 6.19
CA CYS A 126 -2.21 -29.09 5.56
C CYS A 126 -1.29 -29.44 4.39
N SER A 127 -1.44 -30.65 3.84
CA SER A 127 -0.64 -31.11 2.69
C SER A 127 -1.00 -30.41 1.37
N ASN A 128 -2.18 -29.78 1.28
CA ASN A 128 -2.63 -29.12 0.08
C ASN A 128 -2.22 -27.63 0.05
N ILE A 129 -1.28 -27.31 -0.84
CA ILE A 129 -0.73 -25.96 -1.01
C ILE A 129 -1.82 -24.92 -1.32
N LYS A 130 -2.85 -25.28 -2.10
CA LYS A 130 -3.94 -24.35 -2.43
C LYS A 130 -4.78 -24.01 -1.20
N VAL A 131 -5.01 -24.98 -0.32
CA VAL A 131 -5.75 -24.77 0.93
C VAL A 131 -4.92 -23.93 1.91
N ASN A 132 -3.61 -24.16 2.00
CA ASN A 132 -2.73 -23.30 2.79
C ASN A 132 -2.73 -21.85 2.26
N LYS A 133 -2.74 -21.65 0.94
CA LYS A 133 -2.84 -20.32 0.33
C LYS A 133 -4.20 -19.66 0.62
N LEU A 134 -5.29 -20.42 0.55
CA LEU A 134 -6.62 -19.93 0.95
C LEU A 134 -6.63 -19.47 2.40
N GLN A 135 -6.10 -20.28 3.33
CA GLN A 135 -5.99 -19.91 4.74
C GLN A 135 -5.16 -18.64 4.94
N SER A 136 -4.01 -18.52 4.24
CA SER A 136 -3.20 -17.31 4.28
C SER A 136 -3.96 -16.07 3.78
N ASN A 137 -4.76 -16.21 2.72
CA ASN A 137 -5.58 -15.12 2.21
C ASN A 137 -6.66 -14.71 3.23
N ILE A 138 -7.31 -15.68 3.88
CA ILE A 138 -8.31 -15.43 4.94
C ILE A 138 -7.70 -14.63 6.09
N ILE A 139 -6.49 -14.98 6.54
CA ILE A 139 -5.78 -14.26 7.61
C ILE A 139 -5.49 -12.81 7.21
N TRP A 140 -5.04 -12.56 5.97
CA TRP A 140 -4.81 -11.21 5.49
C TRP A 140 -6.10 -10.41 5.41
N SER A 141 -7.15 -10.98 4.81
CA SER A 141 -8.47 -10.32 4.75
C SER A 141 -9.04 -10.01 6.13
N GLN A 142 -8.83 -10.88 7.12
CA GLN A 142 -9.22 -10.61 8.49
C GLN A 142 -8.45 -9.41 9.06
N ARG A 143 -7.12 -9.37 8.92
CA ARG A 143 -6.31 -8.23 9.41
C ARG A 143 -6.74 -6.92 8.78
N ASP A 144 -6.96 -6.93 7.46
CA ASP A 144 -7.34 -5.76 6.68
C ASP A 144 -8.68 -5.15 7.12
N ASN A 145 -9.61 -5.99 7.57
CA ASN A 145 -10.95 -5.56 7.98
C ASN A 145 -11.11 -5.36 9.49
N PHE A 146 -10.10 -5.68 10.30
CA PHE A 146 -10.10 -5.46 11.74
C PHE A 146 -9.36 -4.18 12.10
N LEU A 147 -9.89 -3.05 11.59
CA LEU A 147 -9.39 -1.71 11.84
C LEU A 147 -10.44 -0.92 12.63
N ILE A 148 -10.24 -0.81 13.94
CA ILE A 148 -11.12 -0.05 14.83
C ILE A 148 -10.31 1.11 15.41
N PHE A 149 -10.80 2.34 15.22
CA PHE A 149 -10.30 3.49 15.97
C PHE A 149 -10.89 3.44 17.38
N HIS A 150 -10.06 3.14 18.38
CA HIS A 150 -10.41 3.39 19.77
C HIS A 150 -9.90 4.79 20.15
N GLY A 151 -10.83 5.75 20.30
CA GLY A 151 -10.54 7.11 20.75
C GLY A 151 -10.85 8.18 19.70
N LEU A 152 -12.14 8.56 19.63
CA LEU A 152 -12.53 9.96 19.60
C LEU A 152 -13.12 10.28 20.98
#